data_AF-A0A3P6SB92-F1
#
_entry.id   AF-A0A3P6SB92-F1
#
_cell.length_a   1.000
_cell.length_b   1.000
_cell.length_c   1.000
_cell.angle_alpha   90.00
_cell.angle_beta   90.00
_cell.angle_gamma   90.00
#
_symmetry.space_group_name_H-M   'P 1'
#
loop_
_entity.id
_entity.type
_entity.pdbx_description
1 polymer ?
#
loop_
_entity_poly.entity_id
_entity_poly.type
_entity_poly.pdbx_seq_one_letter_code
_entity_poly.pdbx_strand_id
1 'polypeptide(L)'
;MRTIPADKKIVVKFCLGLFEELGPFKINDYGANVYANEYSWNLFANVLFVESPSGVGFSFNTNGNVSTNDDDVAQHNYNAFMNFLEKFPEYRGRTTFITGESYAGVYLPTLAIKMLGDSTNFPNFKGMAIGNGALDFFHNYDTMVPLYYYHGLVRDELYRNFSSTCCKNNIESCDIITAYDNPVCKPLVLEKV
;
A
#
# COMPACT_ATOMS: atom_id res chain seq x y z
N MET A 1 4.93 -14.33 26.69
CA MET A 1 4.49 -14.31 25.29
C MET A 1 3.33 -15.28 25.14
N ARG A 2 2.15 -14.84 24.71
CA ARG A 2 1.09 -15.78 24.29
C ARG A 2 1.57 -16.46 23.02
N THR A 3 1.74 -17.78 23.05
CA THR A 3 2.11 -18.58 21.88
C THR A 3 1.01 -18.46 20.83
N ILE A 4 1.38 -18.06 19.61
CA ILE A 4 0.49 -18.01 18.47
C ILE A 4 0.17 -19.47 18.08
N PRO A 5 -1.11 -19.89 18.11
CA PRO A 5 -1.52 -21.23 17.73
C PRO A 5 -0.99 -21.65 16.34
N ALA A 6 -0.62 -22.93 16.18
CA ALA A 6 0.00 -23.45 14.96
C ALA A 6 -0.91 -23.40 13.72
N ASP A 7 -2.22 -23.26 13.90
CA ASP A 7 -3.26 -23.15 12.86
C ASP A 7 -3.40 -21.73 12.28
N LYS A 8 -2.65 -20.76 12.80
CA LYS A 8 -2.72 -19.36 12.36
C LYS A 8 -2.18 -19.18 10.93
N LYS A 9 -2.95 -18.39 10.15
CA LYS A 9 -2.67 -17.95 8.77
C LYS A 9 -1.42 -17.08 8.69
N ILE A 10 -0.82 -16.95 7.50
CA ILE A 10 0.26 -15.99 7.23
C ILE A 10 -0.34 -14.74 6.60
N VAL A 11 0.03 -13.58 7.14
CA VAL A 11 -0.27 -12.26 6.58
C VAL A 11 1.04 -11.58 6.26
N VAL A 12 1.32 -11.34 4.99
CA VAL A 12 2.48 -10.54 4.57
C VAL A 12 2.07 -9.08 4.51
N LYS A 13 2.80 -8.17 5.16
CA LYS A 13 2.55 -6.72 5.13
C LYS A 13 3.79 -5.99 4.58
N PHE A 14 3.54 -5.17 3.57
CA PHE A 14 4.50 -4.18 3.05
C PHE A 14 4.19 -2.81 3.68
N CYS A 15 5.22 -1.98 3.92
CA CYS A 15 5.19 -0.64 4.57
C CYS A 15 5.50 -0.62 6.10
N LEU A 16 5.42 0.57 6.70
CA LEU A 16 5.80 0.97 8.07
C LEU A 16 5.03 0.25 9.21
N GLY A 17 4.15 -0.69 8.87
CA GLY A 17 3.10 -1.15 9.77
C GLY A 17 3.53 -1.90 11.03
N LEU A 18 4.82 -2.26 11.17
CA LEU A 18 5.31 -2.95 12.36
C LEU A 18 5.23 -2.08 13.62
N PHE A 19 5.80 -0.87 13.59
CA PHE A 19 5.89 -0.04 14.80
C PHE A 19 4.79 1.02 14.89
N GLU A 20 4.21 1.42 13.75
CA GLU A 20 3.28 2.55 13.70
C GLU A 20 1.81 2.15 13.50
N GLU A 21 1.52 0.95 12.98
CA GLU A 21 0.15 0.52 12.65
C GLU A 21 -0.31 -0.72 13.45
N LEU A 22 0.11 -1.91 13.05
CA LEU A 22 -0.55 -3.17 13.38
C LEU A 22 0.37 -4.21 14.03
N GLY A 23 1.67 -3.92 14.18
CA GLY A 23 2.59 -4.81 14.86
C GLY A 23 2.40 -4.85 16.39
N PRO A 24 3.09 -5.79 17.06
CA PRO A 24 2.86 -6.14 18.47
C PRO A 24 3.30 -5.07 19.46
N PHE A 25 4.15 -4.15 19.03
CA PHE A 25 4.70 -3.10 19.87
C PHE A 25 4.60 -1.75 19.16
N LYS A 26 4.43 -0.70 19.96
CA LYS A 26 4.46 0.70 19.55
C LYS A 26 5.65 1.38 20.18
N ILE A 27 6.10 2.45 19.53
CA ILE A 27 7.22 3.27 19.98
C ILE A 27 6.69 4.67 20.29
N ASN A 28 7.10 5.25 21.41
CA ASN A 28 6.86 6.67 21.74
C ASN A 28 8.13 7.31 22.32
N ASP A 29 8.01 8.56 22.77
CA ASP A 29 9.09 9.31 23.41
C ASP A 29 10.38 9.33 22.57
N TYR A 30 10.24 9.58 21.27
CA TYR A 30 11.33 9.61 20.29
C TYR A 30 12.20 8.34 20.28
N GLY A 31 11.59 7.18 20.55
CA GLY A 31 12.31 5.90 20.59
C GLY A 31 12.75 5.46 21.97
N ALA A 32 12.50 6.26 23.02
CA ALA A 32 12.91 5.93 24.38
C ALA A 32 12.05 4.86 25.04
N ASN A 33 10.81 4.66 24.59
CA ASN A 33 9.90 3.71 25.20
C ASN A 33 9.17 2.85 24.15
N VAL A 34 9.01 1.57 24.49
CA VAL A 34 8.36 0.53 23.68
C VAL A 34 7.27 -0.12 24.52
N TYR A 35 6.04 -0.10 24.04
CA TYR A 35 4.88 -0.62 24.77
C TYR A 35 4.05 -1.57 23.90
N ALA A 36 3.30 -2.47 24.53
CA ALA A 36 2.51 -3.49 23.82
C ALA A 36 1.29 -2.86 23.10
N ASN A 37 1.01 -3.35 21.90
CA ASN A 37 -0.19 -3.02 21.14
C ASN A 37 -1.29 -4.06 21.39
N GLU A 38 -2.35 -3.67 22.11
CA GLU A 38 -3.49 -4.55 22.40
C GLU A 38 -4.32 -4.92 21.15
N TYR A 39 -4.14 -4.19 20.05
CA TYR A 39 -4.84 -4.41 18.78
C TYR A 39 -3.95 -5.02 17.70
N SER A 40 -2.84 -5.65 18.08
CA SER A 40 -1.91 -6.19 17.08
C SER A 40 -2.52 -7.32 16.26
N TRP A 41 -2.24 -7.30 14.95
CA TRP A 41 -2.66 -8.36 14.04
C TRP A 41 -1.99 -9.70 14.33
N ASN A 42 -0.84 -9.72 15.02
CA ASN A 42 -0.20 -10.97 15.40
C ASN A 42 -1.00 -11.76 16.46
N LEU A 43 -1.99 -11.13 17.10
CA LEU A 43 -2.96 -11.81 17.95
C LEU A 43 -3.84 -12.80 17.17
N PHE A 44 -3.95 -12.64 15.85
CA PHE A 44 -4.84 -13.43 14.97
C PHE A 44 -4.13 -14.07 13.76
N ALA A 45 -2.88 -13.71 13.48
CA ALA A 45 -2.11 -14.27 12.38
C ALA A 45 -0.60 -14.34 12.69
N ASN A 46 0.15 -15.08 11.86
CA ASN A 46 1.59 -14.89 11.74
C ASN A 46 1.81 -13.76 10.75
N VAL A 47 2.34 -12.62 11.20
CA VAL A 47 2.50 -11.42 10.36
C VAL A 47 3.98 -11.30 9.96
N LEU A 48 4.25 -11.36 8.66
CA LEU A 48 5.57 -11.14 8.07
C LEU A 48 5.64 -9.72 7.52
N PHE A 49 6.50 -8.89 8.10
CA PHE A 49 6.76 -7.53 7.61
C PHE A 49 7.95 -7.55 6.66
N VAL A 50 7.78 -6.98 5.48
CA VAL A 50 8.80 -6.99 4.41
C VAL A 50 9.11 -5.57 3.98
N GLU A 51 10.37 -5.16 4.15
CA GLU A 51 10.90 -3.93 3.58
C GLU A 51 11.28 -4.17 2.12
N SER A 52 10.58 -3.52 1.21
CA SER A 52 10.74 -3.69 -0.24
C SER A 52 10.36 -2.41 -0.97
N PRO A 53 11.03 -2.06 -2.09
CA PRO A 53 12.13 -2.79 -2.74
C PRO A 53 13.51 -2.60 -2.09
N SER A 54 14.56 -3.15 -2.70
CA SER A 54 15.95 -2.87 -2.33
C SER A 54 16.20 -1.36 -2.26
N GLY A 55 16.81 -0.90 -1.16
CA GLY A 55 16.99 0.51 -0.84
C GLY A 55 15.99 1.06 0.18
N VAL A 56 14.93 0.31 0.52
CA VAL A 56 13.97 0.68 1.57
C VAL A 56 14.43 0.16 2.93
N GLY A 57 14.56 1.06 3.91
CA GLY A 57 14.89 0.70 5.29
C GLY A 57 16.24 0.00 5.39
N PHE A 58 16.23 -1.24 5.86
CA PHE A 58 17.42 -2.10 5.95
C PHE A 58 17.63 -3.00 4.73
N SER A 59 16.69 -3.04 3.77
CA SER A 59 16.87 -3.78 2.52
C SER A 59 17.87 -3.06 1.60
N PHE A 60 18.85 -3.79 1.07
CA PHE A 60 19.91 -3.23 0.24
C PHE A 60 20.26 -4.13 -0.96
N ASN A 61 20.89 -3.53 -1.97
CA ASN A 61 21.51 -4.25 -3.08
C ASN A 61 23.04 -4.20 -2.94
N THR A 62 23.72 -5.33 -3.08
CA THR A 62 25.18 -5.43 -2.90
C THR A 62 25.97 -4.66 -3.95
N ASN A 63 25.39 -4.43 -5.13
CA ASN A 63 25.99 -3.60 -6.18
C ASN A 63 25.58 -2.12 -6.08
N GLY A 64 24.79 -1.74 -5.08
CA GLY A 64 24.30 -0.38 -4.86
C GLY A 64 23.20 0.10 -5.82
N ASN A 65 22.78 -0.70 -6.81
CA ASN A 65 21.73 -0.32 -7.75
C ASN A 65 20.34 -0.55 -7.13
N VAL A 66 19.60 0.54 -6.93
CA VAL A 66 18.21 0.54 -6.42
C VAL A 66 17.17 0.85 -7.50
N SER A 67 17.60 0.97 -8.76
CA SER A 67 16.68 1.18 -9.89
C SER A 67 15.79 -0.06 -10.05
N THR A 68 14.48 0.15 -10.14
CA THR A 68 13.50 -0.93 -10.24
C THR A 68 12.22 -0.44 -10.93
N ASN A 69 11.34 -1.36 -11.28
CA ASN A 69 9.99 -1.11 -11.77
C ASN A 69 9.02 -2.10 -11.09
N ASP A 70 7.71 -1.96 -11.34
CA ASP A 70 6.71 -2.77 -10.66
C ASP A 70 6.84 -4.29 -10.92
N ASP A 71 7.27 -4.69 -12.13
CA ASP A 71 7.49 -6.11 -12.47
C ASP A 71 8.67 -6.71 -11.71
N ASP A 72 9.77 -5.95 -11.61
CA ASP A 72 10.95 -6.31 -10.83
C ASP A 72 10.58 -6.45 -9.35
N VAL A 73 9.86 -5.47 -8.79
CA VAL A 73 9.42 -5.50 -7.38
C VAL A 73 8.52 -6.70 -7.10
N ALA A 74 7.56 -6.99 -7.98
CA ALA A 74 6.71 -8.16 -7.85
C ALA A 74 7.53 -9.46 -7.86
N GLN A 75 8.55 -9.56 -8.73
CA GLN A 75 9.42 -10.74 -8.80
C GLN A 75 10.30 -10.87 -7.55
N HIS A 76 10.89 -9.77 -7.08
CA HIS A 76 11.71 -9.77 -5.88
C HIS A 76 10.89 -10.12 -4.63
N ASN A 77 9.66 -9.62 -4.51
CA ASN A 77 8.76 -9.96 -3.41
C ASN A 77 8.37 -11.44 -3.42
N TYR A 78 8.07 -11.99 -4.59
CA TYR A 78 7.81 -13.43 -4.75
C TYR A 78 9.04 -14.25 -4.31
N ASN A 79 10.24 -13.89 -4.78
CA ASN A 79 11.48 -14.58 -4.42
C ASN A 79 11.77 -14.48 -2.92
N ALA A 80 11.57 -13.31 -2.31
CA ALA A 80 11.73 -13.11 -0.88
C ALA A 80 10.82 -14.02 -0.07
N PHE A 81 9.57 -14.21 -0.50
CA PHE A 81 8.64 -15.10 0.17
C PHE A 81 8.97 -16.58 -0.04
N MET A 82 9.45 -16.96 -1.22
CA MET A 82 10.00 -18.29 -1.47
C MET A 82 11.20 -18.61 -0.56
N ASN A 83 12.14 -17.68 -0.44
CA ASN A 83 13.29 -17.80 0.46
C ASN A 83 12.86 -17.89 1.93
N PHE A 84 11.82 -17.14 2.33
CA PHE A 84 11.23 -17.27 3.65
C PHE A 84 10.67 -18.69 3.88
N LEU A 85 9.91 -19.24 2.94
CA LEU A 85 9.36 -20.60 3.04
C LEU A 85 10.42 -21.71 2.96
N GLU A 86 11.57 -21.45 2.35
CA GLU A 86 12.73 -22.35 2.41
C GLU A 86 13.41 -22.29 3.78
N LYS A 87 13.58 -21.09 4.34
CA LYS A 87 14.19 -20.91 5.65
C LYS A 87 13.30 -21.41 6.80
N PHE A 88 11.99 -21.27 6.66
CA PHE A 88 10.98 -21.67 7.64
C PHE A 88 9.96 -22.63 7.02
N PRO A 89 10.36 -23.89 6.76
CA PRO A 89 9.54 -24.87 6.03
C PRO A 89 8.23 -25.22 6.75
N GLU A 90 8.12 -25.02 8.06
CA GLU A 90 6.91 -25.21 8.87
C GLU A 90 5.73 -24.28 8.50
N TYR A 91 6.00 -23.25 7.67
CA TYR A 91 4.99 -22.35 7.12
C TYR A 91 4.51 -22.76 5.73
N ARG A 92 5.15 -23.74 5.07
CA ARG A 92 4.72 -24.21 3.74
C ARG A 92 3.31 -24.77 3.77
N GLY A 93 2.55 -24.50 2.71
CA GLY A 93 1.17 -24.95 2.57
C GLY A 93 0.17 -24.25 3.50
N ARG A 94 0.59 -23.32 4.38
CA ARG A 94 -0.35 -22.57 5.21
C ARG A 94 -1.21 -21.62 4.38
N THR A 95 -2.39 -21.34 4.92
CA THR A 95 -3.25 -20.28 4.37
C THR A 95 -2.54 -18.94 4.42
N THR A 96 -2.43 -18.29 3.27
CA THR A 96 -1.66 -17.06 3.08
C THR A 96 -2.53 -15.94 2.54
N PHE A 97 -2.37 -14.75 3.10
CA PHE A 97 -2.90 -13.48 2.64
C PHE A 97 -1.74 -12.49 2.45
N ILE A 98 -1.86 -11.62 1.46
CA ILE A 98 -0.95 -10.47 1.29
C ILE A 98 -1.69 -9.18 1.58
N THR A 99 -1.03 -8.24 2.25
CA THR A 99 -1.65 -6.99 2.72
C THR A 99 -0.69 -5.84 2.58
N GLY A 100 -1.22 -4.63 2.47
CA GLY A 100 -0.43 -3.45 2.15
C GLY A 100 -1.27 -2.19 2.09
N GLU A 101 -0.61 -1.05 2.03
CA GLU A 101 -1.24 0.27 2.01
C GLU A 101 -0.64 1.16 0.91
N SER A 102 -1.39 2.16 0.46
CA SER A 102 -0.91 3.20 -0.47
C SER A 102 -0.45 2.59 -1.80
N TYR A 103 0.82 2.76 -2.20
CA TYR A 103 1.33 2.18 -3.45
C TYR A 103 1.32 0.64 -3.47
N ALA A 104 1.09 -0.02 -2.32
CA ALA A 104 0.79 -1.45 -2.32
C ALA A 104 -0.49 -1.81 -3.12
N GLY A 105 -1.32 -0.82 -3.47
CA GLY A 105 -2.36 -0.98 -4.49
C GLY A 105 -1.83 -1.47 -5.85
N VAL A 106 -0.55 -1.25 -6.15
CA VAL A 106 0.16 -1.80 -7.31
C VAL A 106 0.94 -3.07 -6.93
N TYR A 107 1.66 -3.06 -5.80
CA TYR A 107 2.50 -4.20 -5.38
C TYR A 107 1.72 -5.48 -5.11
N LEU A 108 0.54 -5.39 -4.48
CA LEU A 108 -0.21 -6.59 -4.10
C LEU A 108 -0.85 -7.28 -5.31
N PRO A 109 -1.56 -6.58 -6.24
CA PRO A 109 -2.13 -7.26 -7.40
C PRO A 109 -1.06 -7.90 -8.30
N THR A 110 0.07 -7.23 -8.52
CA THR A 110 1.18 -7.76 -9.32
C THR A 110 1.82 -8.99 -8.67
N LEU A 111 2.01 -8.98 -7.35
CA LEU A 111 2.46 -10.15 -6.59
C LEU A 111 1.41 -11.29 -6.58
N ALA A 112 0.13 -10.95 -6.41
CA ALA A 112 -0.96 -11.92 -6.37
C ALA A 112 -1.03 -12.74 -7.67
N ILE A 113 -0.83 -12.10 -8.83
CA ILE A 113 -0.77 -12.79 -10.13
C ILE A 113 0.33 -13.86 -10.13
N LYS A 114 1.52 -13.53 -9.62
CA LYS A 114 2.64 -14.49 -9.51
C LYS A 114 2.30 -15.64 -8.57
N MET A 115 1.72 -15.36 -7.40
CA MET A 115 1.33 -16.39 -6.43
C MET A 115 0.21 -17.31 -6.95
N LEU A 116 -0.78 -16.76 -7.65
CA LEU A 116 -1.85 -17.53 -8.28
C LEU A 116 -1.32 -18.42 -9.41
N GLY A 117 -0.31 -17.95 -10.15
CA GLY A 117 0.38 -18.72 -11.18
C GLY A 117 1.24 -19.87 -10.65
N ASP A 118 1.52 -19.91 -9.34
CA ASP A 118 2.35 -20.91 -8.68
C ASP A 118 1.60 -21.62 -7.55
N SER A 119 0.60 -22.39 -7.95
CA SER A 119 -0.19 -23.21 -7.03
C SER A 119 0.61 -24.31 -6.32
N THR A 120 1.81 -24.65 -6.80
CA THR A 120 2.69 -25.63 -6.16
C THR A 120 3.25 -25.09 -4.84
N ASN A 121 3.77 -23.85 -4.86
CA ASN A 121 4.33 -23.25 -3.66
C ASN A 121 3.28 -22.47 -2.84
N PHE A 122 2.21 -22.01 -3.49
CA PHE A 122 1.12 -21.25 -2.86
C PHE A 122 -0.26 -21.90 -3.00
N PRO A 123 -0.43 -23.20 -2.67
CA PRO A 123 -1.71 -23.90 -2.84
C PRO A 123 -2.86 -23.32 -2.00
N ASN A 124 -2.51 -22.56 -0.95
CA ASN A 124 -3.46 -21.93 -0.04
C ASN A 124 -3.34 -20.40 0.00
N PHE A 125 -2.95 -19.76 -1.10
CA PHE A 125 -3.17 -18.32 -1.24
C PHE A 125 -4.66 -18.02 -1.32
N LYS A 126 -5.19 -17.19 -0.41
CA LYS A 126 -6.64 -16.94 -0.28
C LYS A 126 -7.08 -15.52 -0.61
N GLY A 127 -6.16 -14.57 -0.70
CA GLY A 127 -6.49 -13.24 -1.16
C GLY A 127 -5.55 -12.16 -0.67
N MET A 128 -5.96 -10.92 -0.95
CA MET A 128 -5.23 -9.72 -0.61
C MET A 128 -6.14 -8.68 0.07
N ALA A 129 -5.57 -7.82 0.90
CA ALA A 129 -6.26 -6.66 1.46
C ALA A 129 -5.40 -5.40 1.26
N ILE A 130 -6.00 -4.36 0.67
CA ILE A 130 -5.33 -3.11 0.30
C ILE A 130 -5.98 -1.97 1.09
N GLY A 131 -5.24 -1.31 1.96
CA GLY A 131 -5.67 -0.08 2.65
C GLY A 131 -5.33 1.15 1.80
N ASN A 132 -6.29 2.05 1.61
CA ASN A 132 -6.08 3.36 0.95
C ASN A 132 -5.16 3.31 -0.29
N GLY A 133 -5.39 2.32 -1.16
CA GLY A 133 -4.44 1.95 -2.20
C GLY A 133 -4.51 2.80 -3.47
N ALA A 134 -3.36 2.95 -4.14
CA ALA A 134 -3.30 3.43 -5.52
C ALA A 134 -3.74 2.30 -6.47
N LEU A 135 -5.01 2.29 -6.86
CA LEU A 135 -5.60 1.26 -7.74
C LEU A 135 -5.75 1.73 -9.19
N ASP A 136 -6.19 2.97 -9.35
CA ASP A 136 -6.32 3.66 -10.63
C ASP A 136 -5.93 5.11 -10.39
N PHE A 137 -4.84 5.55 -11.02
CA PHE A 137 -4.32 6.90 -10.78
C PHE A 137 -5.32 7.97 -11.26
N PHE A 138 -5.92 7.81 -12.43
CA PHE A 138 -6.84 8.78 -13.01
C PHE A 138 -8.03 9.03 -12.09
N HIS A 139 -8.73 7.96 -11.71
CA HIS A 139 -9.86 8.04 -10.78
C HIS A 139 -9.45 8.54 -9.39
N ASN A 140 -8.24 8.22 -8.94
CA ASN A 140 -7.77 8.74 -7.66
C ASN A 140 -7.63 10.27 -7.69
N TYR A 141 -7.07 10.85 -8.74
CA TYR A 141 -6.98 12.31 -8.88
C TYR A 141 -8.34 12.98 -9.12
N ASP A 142 -9.20 12.39 -9.94
CA ASP A 142 -10.54 12.93 -10.22
C ASP A 142 -11.38 13.05 -8.94
N THR A 143 -11.19 12.12 -7.99
CA THR A 143 -11.89 12.15 -6.70
C THR A 143 -11.24 13.07 -5.65
N MET A 144 -9.98 13.48 -5.81
CA MET A 144 -9.28 14.32 -4.82
C MET A 144 -9.87 15.73 -4.71
N VAL A 145 -10.21 16.37 -5.84
CA VAL A 145 -10.75 17.74 -5.82
C VAL A 145 -12.09 17.82 -5.08
N PRO A 146 -13.12 16.99 -5.40
CA PRO A 146 -14.36 16.99 -4.62
C PRO A 146 -14.11 16.56 -3.17
N LEU A 147 -13.25 15.57 -2.92
CA LEU A 147 -12.88 15.16 -1.56
C LEU A 147 -12.38 16.35 -0.73
N TYR A 148 -11.41 17.10 -1.24
CA TYR A 148 -10.84 18.24 -0.52
C TYR A 148 -11.83 19.38 -0.32
N TYR A 149 -12.64 19.68 -1.33
CA TYR A 149 -13.67 20.71 -1.21
C TYR A 149 -14.73 20.38 -0.15
N TYR A 150 -15.32 19.18 -0.19
CA TYR A 150 -16.35 18.79 0.78
C TYR A 150 -15.80 18.58 2.20
N HIS A 151 -14.47 18.54 2.36
CA HIS A 151 -13.80 18.55 3.67
C HIS A 151 -13.28 19.95 4.07
N GLY A 152 -13.66 21.00 3.34
CA GLY A 152 -13.32 22.38 3.68
C GLY A 152 -11.85 22.75 3.46
N LEU A 153 -11.11 21.96 2.68
CA LEU A 153 -9.71 22.19 2.35
C LEU A 153 -9.52 23.06 1.11
N VAL A 154 -10.60 23.38 0.37
CA VAL A 154 -10.58 24.21 -0.84
C VAL A 154 -11.56 25.36 -0.67
N ARG A 155 -11.13 26.57 -1.02
CA ARG A 155 -11.99 27.77 -1.01
C ARG A 155 -13.14 27.62 -2.02
N ASP A 156 -14.35 28.01 -1.62
CA ASP A 156 -15.56 27.91 -2.45
C ASP A 156 -15.41 28.63 -3.80
N GLU A 157 -14.81 29.81 -3.80
CA GLU A 157 -14.51 30.56 -5.03
C GLU A 157 -13.63 29.78 -6.00
N LEU A 158 -12.55 29.16 -5.50
CA LEU A 158 -11.63 28.35 -6.30
C LEU A 158 -12.33 27.12 -6.89
N TYR A 159 -13.09 26.41 -6.06
CA TYR A 159 -13.84 25.23 -6.48
C TYR A 159 -14.89 25.58 -7.55
N ARG A 160 -15.69 26.64 -7.34
CA ARG A 160 -16.70 27.06 -8.32
C ARG A 160 -16.07 27.53 -9.63
N ASN A 161 -14.98 28.30 -9.56
CA ASN A 161 -14.28 28.78 -10.74
C ASN A 161 -13.72 27.61 -11.57
N PHE A 162 -13.07 26.63 -10.92
CA PHE A 162 -12.60 25.43 -11.59
C PHE A 162 -13.77 24.62 -12.18
N SER A 163 -14.83 24.39 -11.40
CA SER A 163 -16.00 23.64 -11.82
C SER A 163 -16.69 24.24 -13.05
N SER A 164 -16.87 25.56 -13.08
CA SER A 164 -17.48 26.26 -14.23
C SER A 164 -16.58 26.29 -15.46
N THR A 165 -15.29 26.51 -15.26
CA THR A 165 -14.32 26.72 -16.36
C THR A 165 -13.91 25.40 -17.01
N CYS A 166 -13.72 24.36 -16.20
CA CYS A 166 -13.06 23.12 -16.63
C CYS A 166 -14.00 21.91 -16.63
N CYS A 167 -15.09 21.96 -15.86
CA CYS A 167 -15.94 20.79 -15.62
C CYS A 167 -17.41 20.99 -16.01
N LYS A 168 -17.75 22.06 -16.75
CA LYS A 168 -19.14 22.35 -17.15
C LYS A 168 -20.13 22.34 -15.98
N ASN A 169 -19.68 22.79 -14.80
CA ASN A 169 -20.41 22.76 -13.53
C ASN A 169 -20.73 21.37 -12.96
N ASN A 170 -20.09 20.31 -13.45
CA ASN A 170 -20.25 18.95 -12.92
C ASN A 170 -18.87 18.32 -12.64
N ILE A 171 -18.36 18.53 -11.43
CA ILE A 171 -17.03 18.04 -11.07
C ILE A 171 -17.00 16.53 -10.84
N GLU A 172 -18.12 15.92 -10.42
CA GLU A 172 -18.21 14.50 -10.05
C GLU A 172 -17.98 13.56 -11.25
N SER A 173 -18.22 14.05 -12.46
CA SER A 173 -17.95 13.33 -13.71
C SER A 173 -16.88 14.02 -14.56
N CYS A 174 -16.10 14.92 -13.97
CA CYS A 174 -15.07 15.66 -14.68
C CYS A 174 -13.79 14.84 -14.75
N ASP A 175 -13.19 14.76 -15.93
CA ASP A 175 -11.83 14.25 -16.10
C ASP A 175 -10.85 15.36 -15.71
N ILE A 176 -10.50 15.39 -14.43
CA ILE A 176 -9.68 16.42 -13.80
C ILE A 176 -8.23 16.28 -14.28
N ILE A 177 -7.76 15.05 -14.53
CA ILE A 177 -6.42 14.85 -15.11
C ILE A 177 -6.32 15.49 -16.48
N THR A 178 -7.26 15.23 -17.38
CA THR A 178 -7.24 15.87 -18.71
C THR A 178 -7.40 17.38 -18.59
N ALA A 179 -8.20 17.86 -17.63
CA ALA A 179 -8.28 19.29 -17.33
C ALA A 179 -6.94 19.86 -16.84
N TYR A 180 -6.14 19.11 -16.08
CA TYR A 180 -4.82 19.53 -15.63
C TYR A 180 -3.84 19.76 -16.80
N ASP A 181 -3.97 19.01 -17.89
CA ASP A 181 -3.15 19.22 -19.10
C ASP A 181 -3.62 20.43 -19.93
N ASN A 182 -4.82 20.96 -19.68
CA ASN A 182 -5.32 22.17 -20.32
C ASN A 182 -4.65 23.43 -19.73
N PRO A 183 -4.00 24.29 -20.53
CA PRO A 183 -3.31 25.49 -20.04
C PRO A 183 -4.18 26.49 -19.27
N VAL A 184 -5.49 26.51 -19.52
CA VAL A 184 -6.46 27.38 -18.82
C VAL A 184 -6.81 26.82 -17.45
N CYS A 185 -6.88 25.49 -17.33
CA CYS A 185 -7.34 24.80 -16.13
C CYS A 185 -6.20 24.47 -15.17
N LYS A 186 -5.00 24.20 -15.70
CA LYS A 186 -3.80 23.90 -14.91
C LYS A 186 -3.50 24.90 -13.79
N PRO A 187 -3.58 26.23 -14.01
CA PRO A 187 -3.32 27.20 -12.95
C PRO A 187 -4.34 27.12 -11.81
N LEU A 188 -5.60 26.77 -12.12
CA LEU A 188 -6.68 26.66 -11.13
C LEU A 188 -6.51 25.40 -10.25
N VAL A 189 -6.01 24.30 -10.82
CA VAL A 189 -5.67 23.08 -10.05
C VAL A 189 -4.45 23.29 -9.16
N LEU A 190 -3.47 24.06 -9.62
CA LEU A 190 -2.22 24.35 -8.91
C LEU A 190 -2.31 25.57 -7.99
N GLU A 191 -3.46 26.26 -7.96
CA GLU A 191 -3.63 27.45 -7.14
C GLU A 191 -3.48 27.08 -5.67
N LYS A 192 -2.53 27.72 -4.99
CA LYS A 192 -2.27 27.43 -3.58
C LYS A 192 -3.46 27.93 -2.75
N VAL A 193 -4.04 27.00 -1.98
CA VAL A 193 -5.14 27.25 -1.03
C VAL A 193 -4.74 28.32 -0.03
#